data_AF-A0A8T5F6Y9-F1
#
_entry.id   AF-A0A8T5F6Y9-F1
#
_cell.length_a   1.000
_cell.length_b   1.000
_cell.length_c   1.000
_cell.angle_alpha   90.00
_cell.angle_beta   90.00
_cell.angle_gamma   90.00
#
_symmetry.space_group_name_H-M   'P 1'
#
loop_
_entity.id
_entity.type
_entity.pdbx_description
1 polymer ?
#
loop_
_entity_poly.entity_id
_entity_poly.type
_entity_poly.pdbx_seq_one_letter_code
_entity_poly.pdbx_strand_id
1 'polypeptide(L)'
;DAPPSITEYDVETKITNIVNDTKNLAICGYPVRDLDRLLSFYIAAKNTNRDLVIDMKQAYLLKLFHDSTNLRGKYPAPTDDNIKIYIQRGKWGLIDKDIGKFTEKIFLEDYGTWQKEFLDYSNRVDYRDIAKNQNQYIFYCSDFRLQDLIDIKPAEGSSYVRSLTEPFNDEMIIKEKQIKNWFVHFGVINREDNWHQVHVSGHGDGEQIKHVVENTNSKKLIPIHTVEDSYHKKWHSNVHSVNQHDRISL
;
A
#
# COMPACT_ATOMS: atom_id res chain seq x y z
N ASP A 1 3.73 -23.91 21.63
CA ASP A 1 4.26 -22.59 21.25
C ASP A 1 3.75 -22.22 19.88
N ALA A 2 3.05 -21.10 19.76
CA ALA A 2 2.65 -20.57 18.46
C ALA A 2 3.90 -20.05 17.74
N PRO A 3 4.04 -20.26 16.42
CA PRO A 3 5.14 -19.68 15.68
C PRO A 3 5.10 -18.14 15.84
N PRO A 4 6.27 -17.49 15.98
CA PRO A 4 6.32 -16.04 16.12
C PRO A 4 5.70 -15.36 14.91
N SER A 5 4.98 -14.27 15.15
CA SER A 5 4.42 -13.46 14.08
C SER A 5 5.52 -12.95 13.16
N ILE A 6 5.24 -12.96 11.86
CA ILE A 6 6.12 -12.35 10.86
C ILE A 6 6.32 -10.86 11.18
N THR A 7 7.48 -10.32 10.82
CA THR A 7 7.83 -8.92 11.01
C THR A 7 7.72 -8.14 9.69
N GLU A 8 7.80 -6.81 9.74
CA GLU A 8 7.92 -6.01 8.52
C GLU A 8 9.22 -6.30 7.74
N TYR A 9 10.29 -6.74 8.41
CA TYR A 9 11.52 -7.19 7.72
C TYR A 9 11.31 -8.49 6.93
N ASP A 10 10.50 -9.41 7.47
CA ASP A 10 10.14 -10.65 6.76
C ASP A 10 9.27 -10.35 5.54
N VAL A 11 8.38 -9.36 5.67
CA VAL A 11 7.56 -8.83 4.57
C VAL A 11 8.45 -8.25 3.48
N GLU A 12 9.38 -7.34 3.82
CA GLU A 12 10.31 -6.73 2.87
C GLU A 12 11.10 -7.79 2.10
N THR A 13 11.63 -8.79 2.81
CA THR A 13 12.39 -9.90 2.21
C THR A 13 11.53 -10.69 1.22
N LYS A 14 10.29 -11.04 1.61
CA LYS A 14 9.35 -11.74 0.73
C LYS A 14 9.00 -10.92 -0.51
N ILE A 15 8.72 -9.63 -0.34
CA ILE A 15 8.44 -8.72 -1.46
C ILE A 15 9.63 -8.68 -2.41
N THR A 16 10.85 -8.49 -1.89
CA THR A 16 12.09 -8.43 -2.68
C THR A 16 12.28 -9.70 -3.51
N ASN A 17 12.08 -10.87 -2.92
CA ASN A 17 12.19 -12.15 -3.64
C ASN A 17 11.16 -12.27 -4.77
N ILE A 18 9.88 -11.97 -4.49
CA ILE A 18 8.83 -12.02 -5.50
C ILE A 18 9.12 -11.05 -6.66
N VAL A 19 9.56 -9.83 -6.34
CA VAL A 19 9.87 -8.81 -7.36
C VAL A 19 11.09 -9.23 -8.21
N ASN A 20 12.12 -9.83 -7.60
CA ASN A 20 13.28 -10.36 -8.32
C ASN A 20 12.90 -11.48 -9.30
N ASP A 21 11.97 -12.35 -8.91
CA ASP A 21 11.49 -13.45 -9.76
C ASP A 21 10.50 -12.98 -10.85
N THR A 22 9.98 -11.76 -10.73
CA THR A 22 9.06 -11.17 -11.71
C THR A 22 9.82 -10.76 -12.97
N LYS A 23 9.43 -11.27 -14.14
CA LYS A 23 10.12 -10.93 -15.41
C LYS A 23 9.73 -9.55 -15.95
N ASN A 24 8.44 -9.23 -15.88
CA ASN A 24 7.88 -7.98 -16.40
C ASN A 24 7.36 -7.12 -15.24
N LEU A 25 6.11 -6.65 -15.28
CA LEU A 25 5.60 -5.69 -14.30
C LEU A 25 5.37 -6.37 -12.96
N ALA A 26 5.97 -5.84 -11.89
CA ALA A 26 5.57 -6.21 -10.53
C ALA A 26 4.46 -5.24 -10.09
N ILE A 27 3.25 -5.73 -9.85
CA ILE A 27 2.14 -4.90 -9.38
C ILE A 27 2.01 -5.11 -7.87
N CYS A 28 1.75 -4.05 -7.13
CA CYS A 28 1.49 -4.14 -5.69
C CYS A 28 0.23 -3.40 -5.26
N GLY A 29 -0.44 -3.92 -4.24
CA GLY A 29 -1.56 -3.26 -3.58
C GLY A 29 -1.34 -3.23 -2.08
N TYR A 30 -1.45 -2.05 -1.48
CA TYR A 30 -1.42 -1.84 -0.04
C TYR A 30 -2.24 -0.61 0.36
N PRO A 31 -2.62 -0.42 1.64
CA PRO A 31 -3.33 0.80 2.03
C PRO A 31 -2.46 2.03 1.83
N VAL A 32 -2.96 3.05 1.13
CA VAL A 32 -2.18 4.27 0.80
C VAL A 32 -1.61 5.02 2.02
N ARG A 33 -2.21 4.82 3.20
CA ARG A 33 -1.79 5.43 4.47
C ARG A 33 -0.81 4.57 5.28
N ASP A 34 -0.57 3.34 4.83
CA ASP A 34 0.40 2.44 5.42
C ASP A 34 1.79 2.77 4.87
N LEU A 35 2.52 3.58 5.64
CA LEU A 35 3.83 4.10 5.24
C LEU A 35 4.95 3.10 5.50
N ASP A 36 4.79 2.20 6.47
CA ASP A 36 5.74 1.11 6.71
C ASP A 36 5.71 0.14 5.52
N ARG A 37 4.51 -0.12 4.97
CA ARG A 37 4.39 -0.89 3.74
C ARG A 37 4.95 -0.17 2.53
N LEU A 38 4.72 1.14 2.39
CA LEU A 38 5.38 1.95 1.37
C LEU A 38 6.91 1.79 1.45
N LEU A 39 7.48 1.89 2.66
CA LEU A 39 8.93 1.74 2.86
C LEU A 39 9.40 0.34 2.47
N SER A 40 8.65 -0.71 2.81
CA SER A 40 8.96 -2.09 2.41
C SER A 40 9.04 -2.24 0.89
N PHE A 41 8.06 -1.69 0.15
CA PHE A 41 8.09 -1.70 -1.32
C PHE A 41 9.16 -0.79 -1.91
N TYR A 42 9.46 0.34 -1.27
CA TYR A 42 10.54 1.25 -1.68
C TYR A 42 11.91 0.58 -1.55
N ILE A 43 12.17 -0.09 -0.43
CA ILE A 43 13.42 -0.82 -0.19
C ILE A 43 13.51 -2.01 -1.16
N ALA A 44 12.42 -2.76 -1.37
CA ALA A 44 12.38 -3.82 -2.38
C ALA A 44 12.67 -3.29 -3.79
N ALA A 45 12.15 -2.11 -4.17
CA ALA A 45 12.46 -1.46 -5.45
C ALA A 45 13.96 -1.23 -5.60
N LYS A 46 14.60 -0.64 -4.58
CA LYS A 46 16.06 -0.42 -4.55
C LYS A 46 16.85 -1.73 -4.66
N ASN A 47 16.47 -2.74 -3.88
CA ASN A 47 17.16 -4.03 -3.84
C ASN A 47 17.02 -4.83 -5.14
N THR A 48 15.98 -4.55 -5.94
CA THR A 48 15.72 -5.20 -7.22
C THR A 48 16.08 -4.34 -8.44
N ASN A 49 16.69 -3.17 -8.22
CA ASN A 49 17.04 -2.18 -9.24
C ASN A 49 15.84 -1.78 -10.12
N ARG A 50 14.70 -1.55 -9.47
CA ARG A 50 13.46 -1.05 -10.05
C ARG A 50 13.05 0.25 -9.37
N ASP A 51 12.18 1.00 -10.03
CA ASP A 51 11.56 2.17 -9.43
C ASP A 51 10.16 1.83 -8.89
N LEU A 52 9.86 2.32 -7.70
CA LEU A 52 8.51 2.24 -7.14
C LEU A 52 7.65 3.35 -7.75
N VAL A 53 6.63 2.95 -8.49
CA VAL A 53 5.67 3.85 -9.12
C VAL A 53 4.47 4.00 -8.20
N ILE A 54 4.29 5.20 -7.63
CA ILE A 54 3.20 5.54 -6.70
C ILE A 54 2.15 6.42 -7.37
N ASP A 55 0.93 6.48 -6.83
CA ASP A 55 -0.09 7.42 -7.33
C ASP A 55 0.14 8.86 -6.83
N MET A 56 -0.54 9.83 -7.46
CA MET A 56 -0.45 11.24 -7.04
C MET A 56 -0.89 11.47 -5.58
N LYS A 57 -1.79 10.65 -5.02
CA LYS A 57 -2.25 10.81 -3.63
C LYS A 57 -1.14 10.43 -2.65
N GLN A 58 -0.42 9.36 -2.93
CA GLN A 58 0.72 8.92 -2.15
C GLN A 58 1.90 9.87 -2.31
N ALA A 59 2.14 10.38 -3.53
CA ALA A 59 3.12 11.45 -3.74
C ALA A 59 2.80 12.71 -2.93
N TYR A 60 1.52 13.10 -2.87
CA TYR A 60 1.07 14.21 -2.02
C TYR A 60 1.30 13.94 -0.53
N LEU A 61 1.06 12.71 -0.07
CA LEU A 61 1.37 12.32 1.30
C LEU A 61 2.88 12.41 1.61
N LEU A 62 3.74 11.90 0.72
CA LEU A 62 5.20 12.02 0.84
C LEU A 62 5.66 13.47 0.84
N LYS A 63 5.05 14.32 0.01
CA LYS A 63 5.31 15.76 0.02
C LYS A 63 5.00 16.39 1.38
N LEU A 64 3.84 16.10 1.97
CA LEU A 64 3.49 16.61 3.31
C LEU A 64 4.51 16.21 4.38
N PHE A 65 5.06 14.99 4.30
CA PHE A 65 6.13 14.57 5.19
C PHE A 65 7.46 15.26 4.90
N HIS A 66 7.80 15.45 3.63
CA HIS A 66 9.01 16.17 3.22
C HIS A 66 9.00 17.63 3.69
N ASP A 67 7.84 18.29 3.59
CA ASP A 67 7.68 19.69 3.98
C ASP A 67 7.52 19.88 5.51
N SER A 68 7.22 18.81 6.25
CA SER A 68 7.09 18.83 7.70
C SER A 68 8.43 18.92 8.40
N THR A 69 8.61 19.92 9.26
CA THR A 69 9.85 20.10 10.04
C THR A 69 10.23 18.90 10.90
N ASN A 70 9.23 18.14 11.39
CA ASN A 70 9.43 17.06 12.36
C ASN A 70 9.56 15.68 11.70
N LEU A 71 9.13 15.56 10.44
CA LEU A 71 9.02 14.28 9.73
C LEU A 71 9.86 14.24 8.45
N ARG A 72 10.43 15.38 8.03
CA ARG A 72 11.35 15.45 6.90
C ARG A 72 12.50 14.46 7.07
N GLY A 73 12.76 13.69 6.03
CA GLY A 73 13.82 12.67 6.00
C GLY A 73 13.44 11.31 6.57
N LYS A 74 12.23 11.14 7.15
CA LYS A 74 11.76 9.82 7.60
C LYS A 74 11.24 8.93 6.48
N TYR A 75 10.77 9.56 5.40
CA TYR A 75 10.23 8.90 4.21
C TYR A 75 10.91 9.48 2.96
N PRO A 76 10.96 8.74 1.84
CA PRO A 76 11.51 9.28 0.59
C PRO A 76 10.76 10.55 0.18
N ALA A 77 11.50 11.48 -0.42
CA ALA A 77 10.89 12.65 -1.04
C ALA A 77 10.02 12.20 -2.23
N PRO A 78 8.97 12.96 -2.61
CA PRO A 78 8.20 12.63 -3.81
C PRO A 78 9.04 12.71 -5.10
N THR A 79 10.20 13.38 -5.06
CA THR A 79 11.19 13.48 -6.14
C THR A 79 12.42 12.57 -5.93
N ASP A 80 12.34 11.59 -5.04
CA ASP A 80 13.43 10.61 -4.85
C ASP A 80 13.68 9.83 -6.15
N ASP A 81 14.93 9.49 -6.43
CA ASP A 81 15.33 8.89 -7.71
C ASP A 81 14.64 7.53 -7.97
N ASN A 82 14.38 6.78 -6.89
CA ASN A 82 13.72 5.47 -6.95
C ASN A 82 12.18 5.56 -6.86
N ILE A 83 11.62 6.77 -6.87
CA ILE A 83 10.18 7.01 -6.92
C ILE A 83 9.80 7.57 -8.29
N LYS A 84 8.77 7.00 -8.91
CA LYS A 84 8.05 7.64 -10.03
C LYS A 84 6.62 7.95 -9.63
N ILE A 85 6.08 9.03 -10.16
CA ILE A 85 4.70 9.44 -9.88
C ILE A 85 3.83 9.11 -11.09
N TYR A 86 2.90 8.17 -10.91
CA TYR A 86 1.95 7.81 -11.94
C TYR A 86 0.86 8.86 -12.08
N ILE A 87 0.84 9.52 -13.24
CA ILE A 87 -0.19 10.48 -13.62
C ILE A 87 -1.33 9.70 -14.27
N GLN A 88 -2.41 9.50 -13.50
CA GLN A 88 -3.63 8.91 -14.03
C GLN A 88 -4.21 9.76 -15.14
N ARG A 89 -4.97 9.14 -16.06
CA ARG A 89 -5.85 9.90 -16.96
C ARG A 89 -6.77 10.82 -16.14
N GLY A 90 -6.76 12.10 -16.49
CA GLY A 90 -7.68 13.11 -15.98
C GLY A 90 -9.13 12.84 -16.38
N LYS A 91 -10.02 13.76 -16.00
CA LYS A 91 -11.48 13.65 -16.23
C LYS A 91 -11.86 13.47 -17.71
N TRP A 92 -11.14 14.10 -18.60
CA TRP A 92 -11.28 14.14 -20.05
C TRP A 92 -10.23 13.28 -20.76
N GLY A 93 -9.23 12.79 -20.02
CA GLY A 93 -8.20 11.88 -20.53
C GLY A 93 -7.23 12.54 -21.51
N LEU A 94 -6.82 13.78 -21.25
CA LEU A 94 -6.03 14.59 -22.19
C LEU A 94 -4.52 14.32 -22.16
N ILE A 95 -4.04 13.45 -21.25
CA ILE A 95 -2.61 13.18 -21.03
C ILE A 95 -1.83 12.70 -22.27
N ASP A 96 -2.52 12.05 -23.20
CA ASP A 96 -1.95 11.51 -24.44
C ASP A 96 -2.41 12.28 -25.67
N LYS A 97 -3.01 13.46 -25.49
CA LYS A 97 -3.58 14.25 -26.59
C LYS A 97 -2.63 15.34 -27.05
N ASP A 98 -2.85 15.76 -28.29
CA ASP A 98 -2.09 16.81 -28.95
C ASP A 98 -2.36 18.19 -28.29
N ILE A 99 -1.30 18.79 -27.75
CA ILE A 99 -1.36 20.10 -27.07
C ILE A 99 -1.74 21.24 -28.04
N GLY A 100 -1.45 21.08 -29.33
CA GLY A 100 -1.88 22.04 -30.36
C GLY A 100 -3.40 22.07 -30.55
N LYS A 101 -4.10 20.99 -30.19
CA LYS A 101 -5.56 20.90 -30.19
C LYS A 101 -6.17 21.17 -28.82
N PHE A 102 -5.53 20.66 -27.77
CA PHE A 102 -5.92 20.86 -26.37
C PHE A 102 -4.84 21.67 -25.70
N THR A 103 -5.01 22.99 -25.66
CA THR A 103 -4.01 23.90 -25.10
C THR A 103 -3.56 23.46 -23.72
N GLU A 104 -2.35 23.83 -23.33
CA GLU A 104 -1.79 23.51 -22.00
C GLU A 104 -2.75 23.90 -20.87
N LYS A 105 -3.45 25.04 -21.01
CA LYS A 105 -4.50 25.45 -20.08
C LYS A 105 -5.60 24.39 -19.93
N ILE A 106 -6.13 23.87 -21.03
CA ILE A 106 -7.19 22.85 -21.02
C ILE A 106 -6.66 21.53 -20.44
N PHE A 107 -5.43 21.15 -20.79
CA PHE A 107 -4.76 19.99 -20.20
C PHE A 107 -4.64 20.12 -18.67
N LEU A 108 -4.21 21.27 -18.16
CA LEU A 108 -4.14 21.53 -16.71
C LEU A 108 -5.52 21.56 -16.04
N GLU A 109 -6.57 21.99 -16.74
CA GLU A 109 -7.96 21.95 -16.24
C GLU A 109 -8.53 20.52 -16.15
N ASP A 110 -7.90 19.55 -16.79
CA ASP A 110 -8.26 18.12 -16.70
C ASP A 110 -7.99 17.53 -15.30
N TYR A 111 -7.17 18.23 -14.49
CA TYR A 111 -6.71 17.82 -13.18
C TYR A 111 -7.14 18.80 -12.08
N GLY A 112 -7.39 18.25 -10.88
CA GLY A 112 -7.68 19.04 -9.69
C GLY A 112 -6.48 19.90 -9.27
N THR A 113 -6.73 21.02 -8.58
CA THR A 113 -5.70 22.00 -8.20
C THR A 113 -4.49 21.37 -7.50
N TRP A 114 -4.72 20.42 -6.58
CA TRP A 114 -3.64 19.76 -5.83
C TRP A 114 -2.80 18.80 -6.71
N GLN A 115 -3.32 18.34 -7.84
CA GLN A 115 -2.64 17.39 -8.74
C GLN A 115 -1.69 18.09 -9.70
N LYS A 116 -1.99 19.34 -10.07
CA LYS A 116 -1.31 20.07 -11.16
C LYS A 116 0.20 20.14 -10.95
N GLU A 117 0.64 20.32 -9.71
CA GLU A 117 2.06 20.38 -9.38
C GLU A 117 2.82 19.11 -9.78
N PHE A 118 2.23 17.92 -9.62
CA PHE A 118 2.87 16.65 -10.01
C PHE A 118 2.99 16.48 -11.52
N LEU A 119 2.23 17.24 -12.30
CA LEU A 119 2.35 17.28 -13.76
C LEU A 119 3.66 17.92 -14.22
N ASP A 120 4.33 18.71 -13.36
CA ASP A 120 5.59 19.37 -13.67
C ASP A 120 6.81 18.59 -13.17
N TYR A 121 6.60 17.55 -12.36
CA TYR A 121 7.69 16.75 -11.81
C TYR A 121 8.42 16.00 -12.92
N SER A 122 9.76 15.94 -12.83
CA SER A 122 10.62 15.27 -13.82
C SER A 122 10.53 13.75 -13.75
N ASN A 123 10.16 13.20 -12.58
CA ASN A 123 9.96 11.77 -12.35
C ASN A 123 8.50 11.31 -12.55
N ARG A 124 7.68 12.13 -13.22
CA ARG A 124 6.33 11.72 -13.60
C ARG A 124 6.37 10.67 -14.70
N VAL A 125 5.46 9.70 -14.62
CA VAL A 125 5.27 8.67 -15.63
C VAL A 125 3.78 8.50 -15.89
N ASP A 126 3.42 8.07 -17.09
CA ASP A 126 2.06 7.64 -17.41
C ASP A 126 2.02 6.21 -17.93
N TYR A 127 0.83 5.76 -18.33
CA TYR A 127 0.61 4.38 -18.75
C TYR A 127 1.52 3.97 -19.92
N ARG A 128 1.92 4.92 -20.78
CA ARG A 128 2.79 4.66 -21.94
C ARG A 128 4.20 4.36 -21.48
N ASP A 129 4.69 5.03 -20.45
CA ASP A 129 6.02 4.81 -19.89
C ASP A 129 6.08 3.46 -19.19
N ILE A 130 5.05 3.13 -18.40
CA ILE A 130 4.93 1.84 -17.71
C ILE A 130 4.80 0.71 -18.73
N ALA A 131 3.92 0.83 -19.71
CA ALA A 131 3.70 -0.19 -20.74
C ALA A 131 5.00 -0.51 -21.51
N LYS A 132 5.86 0.48 -21.76
CA LYS A 132 7.14 0.31 -22.47
C LYS A 132 8.26 -0.29 -21.61
N ASN A 133 8.29 0.01 -20.31
CA ASN A 133 9.43 -0.33 -19.43
C ASN A 133 8.98 -1.16 -18.22
N GLN A 134 8.07 -2.12 -18.43
CA GLN A 134 7.43 -2.88 -17.34
C GLN A 134 8.41 -3.54 -16.36
N ASN A 135 9.52 -4.08 -16.86
CA ASN A 135 10.54 -4.74 -16.03
C ASN A 135 11.37 -3.78 -15.16
N GLN A 136 11.23 -2.46 -15.35
CA GLN A 136 11.89 -1.44 -14.53
C GLN A 136 11.02 -0.98 -13.35
N TYR A 137 9.77 -1.42 -13.26
CA TYR A 137 8.80 -0.85 -12.33
C TYR A 137 8.22 -1.87 -11.34
N ILE A 138 8.01 -1.38 -10.12
CA ILE A 138 7.02 -1.89 -9.18
C ILE A 138 5.84 -0.90 -9.21
N PHE A 139 4.69 -1.31 -9.73
CA PHE A 139 3.54 -0.43 -9.93
C PHE A 139 2.50 -0.59 -8.81
N TYR A 140 2.33 0.47 -8.01
CA TYR A 140 1.24 0.55 -7.05
C TYR A 140 -0.11 0.68 -7.76
N CYS A 141 -0.99 -0.29 -7.53
CA CYS A 141 -2.35 -0.32 -8.06
C CYS A 141 -3.35 -0.66 -6.95
N SER A 142 -4.13 0.33 -6.53
CA SER A 142 -5.20 0.10 -5.56
C SER A 142 -6.37 -0.69 -6.15
N ASP A 143 -7.14 -1.38 -5.30
CA ASP A 143 -8.38 -2.09 -5.69
C ASP A 143 -9.38 -1.21 -6.47
N PHE A 144 -9.33 0.13 -6.34
CA PHE A 144 -10.22 1.08 -7.03
C PHE A 144 -9.69 1.60 -8.37
N ARG A 145 -8.48 1.16 -8.76
CA ARG A 145 -7.73 1.67 -9.91
C ARG A 145 -7.33 0.58 -10.90
N LEU A 146 -7.96 -0.60 -10.82
CA LEU A 146 -7.68 -1.71 -11.73
C LEU A 146 -7.90 -1.38 -13.22
N GLN A 147 -8.73 -0.38 -13.53
CA GLN A 147 -8.93 0.12 -14.89
C GLN A 147 -7.65 0.69 -15.52
N ASP A 148 -6.66 1.11 -14.72
CA ASP A 148 -5.37 1.58 -15.25
C ASP A 148 -4.62 0.44 -15.99
N LEU A 149 -4.91 -0.82 -15.64
CA LEU A 149 -4.31 -1.99 -16.29
C LEU A 149 -4.78 -2.20 -17.74
N ILE A 150 -5.92 -1.61 -18.14
CA ILE A 150 -6.43 -1.66 -19.53
C ILE A 150 -5.43 -1.00 -20.48
N ASP A 151 -4.84 0.11 -20.05
CA ASP A 151 -3.90 0.90 -20.83
C ASP A 151 -2.45 0.42 -20.62
N ILE A 152 -2.09 0.01 -19.40
CA ILE A 152 -0.75 -0.50 -19.06
C ILE A 152 -0.46 -1.84 -19.75
N LYS A 153 -1.48 -2.71 -19.86
CA LYS A 153 -1.39 -4.05 -20.49
C LYS A 153 -0.20 -4.86 -19.98
N PRO A 154 -0.27 -5.34 -18.72
CA PRO A 154 0.80 -6.17 -18.14
C PRO A 154 1.18 -7.32 -19.06
N ALA A 155 2.48 -7.50 -19.31
CA ALA A 155 2.99 -8.57 -20.15
C ALA A 155 3.06 -9.89 -19.38
N GLU A 156 3.10 -11.02 -20.09
CA GLU A 156 3.26 -12.35 -19.48
C GLU A 156 4.50 -12.39 -18.57
N GLY A 157 4.38 -13.01 -17.39
CA GLY A 157 5.45 -13.00 -16.38
C GLY A 157 5.50 -11.72 -15.53
N SER A 158 4.47 -10.87 -15.62
CA SER A 158 4.12 -9.92 -14.56
C SER A 158 3.60 -10.65 -13.32
N SER A 159 3.64 -10.00 -12.16
CA SER A 159 3.20 -10.57 -10.89
C SER A 159 2.35 -9.58 -10.10
N TYR A 160 1.65 -10.08 -9.09
CA TYR A 160 0.90 -9.24 -8.15
C TYR A 160 1.20 -9.60 -6.71
N VAL A 161 1.63 -8.61 -5.92
CA VAL A 161 1.79 -8.70 -4.47
C VAL A 161 0.62 -8.01 -3.78
N ARG A 162 -0.22 -8.79 -3.13
CA ARG A 162 -1.30 -8.27 -2.28
C ARG A 162 -0.79 -8.09 -0.87
N SER A 163 -0.78 -6.85 -0.43
CA SER A 163 -0.35 -6.43 0.89
C SER A 163 -1.47 -5.67 1.61
N LEU A 164 -2.62 -6.32 1.70
CA LEU A 164 -3.79 -5.84 2.43
C LEU A 164 -4.25 -6.94 3.39
N THR A 165 -5.01 -6.56 4.41
CA THR A 165 -5.59 -7.50 5.36
C THR A 165 -6.43 -8.56 4.65
N GLU A 166 -6.26 -9.80 5.11
CA GLU A 166 -7.04 -10.94 4.67
C GLU A 166 -8.54 -10.71 4.90
N PRO A 167 -9.40 -11.25 4.03
CA PRO A 167 -10.83 -11.09 4.18
C PRO A 167 -11.33 -11.83 5.44
N PHE A 168 -11.99 -11.09 6.34
CA PHE A 168 -12.57 -11.62 7.58
C PHE A 168 -14.11 -11.54 7.64
N ASN A 169 -14.74 -11.07 6.56
CA ASN A 169 -16.19 -11.04 6.38
C ASN A 169 -16.58 -11.31 4.92
N ASP A 170 -17.85 -11.63 4.69
CA ASP A 170 -18.35 -12.03 3.37
C ASP A 170 -18.16 -10.95 2.29
N GLU A 171 -18.33 -9.66 2.64
CA GLU A 171 -18.12 -8.56 1.71
C GLU A 171 -16.67 -8.51 1.22
N MET A 172 -15.70 -8.67 2.12
CA MET A 172 -14.29 -8.71 1.78
C MET A 172 -13.93 -9.95 0.95
N ILE A 173 -14.51 -11.11 1.25
CA ILE A 173 -14.32 -12.33 0.45
C ILE A 173 -14.81 -12.10 -0.99
N ILE A 174 -16.00 -11.53 -1.15
CA ILE A 174 -16.57 -11.22 -2.48
C ILE A 174 -15.68 -10.22 -3.21
N LYS A 175 -15.24 -9.16 -2.53
CA LYS A 175 -14.35 -8.15 -3.10
C LYS A 175 -13.03 -8.76 -3.55
N GLU A 176 -12.36 -9.55 -2.71
CA GLU A 176 -11.10 -10.21 -3.06
C GLU A 176 -11.26 -11.08 -4.31
N LYS A 177 -12.35 -11.85 -4.38
CA LYS A 177 -12.67 -12.66 -5.57
C LYS A 177 -12.82 -11.80 -6.83
N GLN A 178 -13.45 -10.62 -6.74
CA GLN A 178 -13.55 -9.68 -7.86
C GLN A 178 -12.18 -9.15 -8.29
N ILE A 179 -11.34 -8.75 -7.35
CA ILE A 179 -9.97 -8.27 -7.63
C ILE A 179 -9.14 -9.37 -8.28
N LYS A 180 -9.18 -10.60 -7.75
CA LYS A 180 -8.51 -11.76 -8.33
C LYS A 180 -8.96 -12.03 -9.76
N ASN A 181 -10.26 -11.94 -10.04
CA ASN A 181 -10.78 -12.11 -11.40
C ASN A 181 -10.25 -11.07 -12.39
N TRP A 182 -10.07 -9.82 -11.96
CA TRP A 182 -9.46 -8.78 -12.79
C TRP A 182 -7.99 -9.09 -13.11
N PHE A 183 -7.19 -9.49 -12.12
CA PHE A 183 -5.80 -9.85 -12.37
C PHE A 183 -5.66 -11.10 -13.26
N VAL A 184 -6.58 -12.06 -13.16
CA VAL A 184 -6.68 -13.19 -14.11
C VAL A 184 -7.04 -12.69 -15.51
N HIS A 185 -8.00 -11.77 -15.62
CA HIS A 185 -8.41 -11.19 -16.91
C HIS A 185 -7.27 -10.45 -17.62
N PHE A 186 -6.44 -9.74 -16.87
CA PHE A 186 -5.25 -9.05 -17.39
C PHE A 186 -4.02 -9.95 -17.58
N GLY A 187 -4.13 -11.25 -17.28
CA GLY A 187 -3.01 -12.20 -17.44
C GLY A 187 -1.85 -12.00 -16.47
N VAL A 188 -2.08 -11.31 -15.35
CA VAL A 188 -1.06 -11.06 -14.30
C VAL A 188 -0.90 -12.27 -13.39
N ILE A 189 -2.00 -12.96 -13.09
CA ILE A 189 -2.01 -14.18 -12.28
C ILE A 189 -2.81 -15.26 -12.99
N ASN A 190 -2.55 -16.51 -12.63
CA ASN A 190 -3.41 -17.63 -12.99
C ASN A 190 -4.46 -17.85 -11.89
N ARG A 191 -5.51 -18.63 -12.18
CA ARG A 191 -6.58 -18.87 -11.19
C ARG A 191 -6.08 -19.58 -9.93
N GLU A 192 -5.04 -20.41 -10.07
CA GLU A 192 -4.52 -21.29 -9.02
C GLU A 192 -3.17 -20.85 -8.47
N ASP A 193 -2.41 -20.01 -9.18
CA ASP A 193 -1.03 -19.63 -8.83
C ASP A 193 -0.79 -18.11 -8.79
N ASN A 194 0.28 -17.71 -8.10
CA ASN A 194 0.84 -16.34 -8.07
C ASN A 194 -0.02 -15.24 -7.42
N TRP A 195 -0.99 -15.62 -6.59
CA TRP A 195 -1.61 -14.69 -5.64
C TRP A 195 -0.71 -14.55 -4.40
N HIS A 196 0.24 -13.62 -4.44
CA HIS A 196 1.17 -13.43 -3.33
C HIS A 196 0.54 -12.56 -2.24
N GLN A 197 -0.10 -13.21 -1.27
CA GLN A 197 -0.59 -12.56 -0.05
C GLN A 197 0.60 -12.35 0.92
N VAL A 198 1.00 -11.09 1.10
CA VAL A 198 2.10 -10.68 1.98
C VAL A 198 1.60 -9.55 2.86
N HIS A 199 1.10 -9.85 4.05
CA HIS A 199 0.55 -8.88 5.00
C HIS A 199 0.98 -9.26 6.42
N VAL A 200 1.32 -8.26 7.24
CA VAL A 200 1.47 -8.43 8.69
C VAL A 200 0.46 -7.53 9.37
N SER A 201 -0.12 -8.02 10.46
CA SER A 201 -1.08 -7.25 11.27
C SER A 201 -0.40 -6.01 11.88
N GLY A 202 -1.07 -4.86 11.81
CA GLY A 202 -0.70 -3.67 12.58
C GLY A 202 -1.07 -3.76 14.07
N HIS A 203 -1.83 -4.80 14.47
CA HIS A 203 -2.07 -5.13 15.87
C HIS A 203 -1.03 -6.14 16.38
N GLY A 204 -0.55 -5.91 17.61
CA GLY A 204 0.30 -6.87 18.28
C GLY A 204 -0.42 -8.20 18.52
N ASP A 205 0.31 -9.31 18.42
CA ASP A 205 -0.22 -10.63 18.72
C ASP A 205 -0.43 -10.83 20.23
N GLY A 206 -0.98 -11.99 20.61
CA GLY A 206 -1.27 -12.30 22.00
C GLY A 206 -0.05 -12.28 22.92
N GLU A 207 1.11 -12.76 22.45
CA GLU A 207 2.34 -12.78 23.24
C GLU A 207 2.94 -11.37 23.38
N GLN A 208 2.89 -10.57 22.31
CA GLN A 208 3.30 -9.17 22.33
C GLN A 208 2.42 -8.33 23.27
N ILE A 209 1.10 -8.49 23.20
CA ILE A 209 0.17 -7.79 24.10
C ILE A 209 0.40 -8.23 25.55
N LYS A 210 0.52 -9.54 25.79
CA LYS A 210 0.84 -10.08 27.12
C LYS A 210 2.14 -9.51 27.67
N HIS A 211 3.19 -9.45 26.85
CA HIS A 211 4.47 -8.86 27.23
C HIS A 211 4.32 -7.41 27.68
N VAL A 212 3.54 -6.59 26.97
CA VAL A 212 3.25 -5.21 27.38
C VAL A 212 2.50 -5.16 28.72
N VAL A 213 1.45 -5.99 28.87
CA VAL A 213 0.64 -6.05 30.10
C VAL A 213 1.50 -6.43 31.32
N GLU A 214 2.35 -7.44 31.20
CA GLU A 214 3.18 -7.95 32.30
C GLU A 214 4.32 -6.98 32.65
N ASN A 215 4.93 -6.31 31.68
CA ASN A 215 6.10 -5.44 31.91
C ASN A 215 5.75 -4.00 32.28
N THR A 216 4.52 -3.54 32.04
CA THR A 216 4.10 -2.18 32.40
C THR A 216 3.85 -2.01 33.90
N ASN A 217 3.66 -3.11 34.66
CA ASN A 217 3.29 -3.08 36.09
C ASN A 217 2.11 -2.15 36.39
N SER A 218 1.07 -2.18 35.54
CA SER A 218 -0.10 -1.33 35.71
C SER A 218 -0.86 -1.69 36.99
N LYS A 219 -1.46 -0.69 37.66
CA LYS A 219 -2.35 -0.95 38.82
C LYS A 219 -3.73 -1.47 38.41
N LYS A 220 -4.16 -1.11 37.19
CA LYS A 220 -5.47 -1.42 36.61
C LYS A 220 -5.31 -1.47 35.09
N LEU A 221 -5.92 -2.46 34.46
CA LEU A 221 -5.95 -2.63 33.01
C LEU A 221 -7.37 -2.41 32.49
N ILE A 222 -7.52 -1.58 31.46
CA ILE A 222 -8.80 -1.30 30.79
C ILE A 222 -8.61 -1.64 29.31
N PRO A 223 -9.01 -2.84 28.85
CA PRO A 223 -8.93 -3.23 27.46
C PRO A 223 -9.90 -2.39 26.63
N ILE A 224 -9.38 -1.77 25.56
CA ILE A 224 -10.18 -1.03 24.56
C ILE A 224 -9.84 -1.58 23.17
N HIS A 225 -10.68 -1.29 22.18
CA HIS A 225 -10.47 -1.74 20.80
C HIS A 225 -10.37 -3.28 20.64
N THR A 226 -11.08 -4.01 21.52
CA THR A 226 -11.30 -5.46 21.43
C THR A 226 -12.78 -5.76 21.71
N VAL A 227 -13.29 -6.85 21.13
CA VAL A 227 -14.63 -7.39 21.43
C VAL A 227 -14.60 -8.45 22.54
N GLU A 228 -13.41 -8.91 22.93
CA GLU A 228 -13.21 -9.99 23.89
C GLU A 228 -12.00 -9.68 24.79
N ASP A 229 -12.21 -9.73 26.11
CA ASP A 229 -11.20 -9.34 27.11
C ASP A 229 -10.76 -10.48 28.04
N SER A 230 -11.25 -11.70 27.80
CA SER A 230 -10.88 -12.90 28.59
C SER A 230 -9.38 -13.15 28.67
N TYR A 231 -8.61 -12.86 27.61
CA TYR A 231 -7.15 -12.99 27.66
C TYR A 231 -6.51 -11.95 28.60
N HIS A 232 -6.95 -10.70 28.53
CA HIS A 232 -6.49 -9.64 29.43
C HIS A 232 -6.76 -10.00 30.89
N LYS A 233 -7.94 -10.57 31.18
CA LYS A 233 -8.32 -11.06 32.52
C LYS A 233 -7.45 -12.22 33.01
N LYS A 234 -6.82 -12.99 32.12
CA LYS A 234 -5.84 -14.03 32.48
C LYS A 234 -4.47 -13.44 32.80
N TRP A 235 -4.08 -12.37 32.12
CA TRP A 235 -2.74 -11.78 32.22
C TRP A 235 -2.61 -10.70 33.29
N HIS A 236 -3.71 -10.08 33.71
CA HIS A 236 -3.72 -9.03 34.72
C HIS A 236 -4.81 -9.27 35.78
N SER A 237 -4.47 -9.09 37.05
CA SER A 237 -5.38 -9.40 38.17
C SER A 237 -6.50 -8.38 38.36
N ASN A 238 -6.30 -7.13 37.93
CA ASN A 238 -7.27 -6.04 38.05
C ASN A 238 -7.66 -5.50 36.66
N VAL A 239 -8.57 -6.19 35.98
CA VAL A 239 -9.10 -5.80 34.67
C VAL A 239 -10.49 -5.21 34.82
N HIS A 240 -10.72 -4.07 34.19
CA HIS A 240 -12.04 -3.43 34.15
C HIS A 240 -12.54 -3.35 32.71
N SER A 241 -13.52 -4.21 32.40
CA SER A 241 -14.24 -4.20 31.13
C SER A 241 -15.10 -2.95 31.02
N VAL A 242 -15.19 -2.37 29.83
CA VAL A 242 -16.06 -1.23 29.54
C VAL A 242 -16.85 -1.42 28.27
N ASN A 243 -18.02 -0.81 28.24
CA ASN A 243 -18.82 -0.61 27.05
C ASN A 243 -18.59 0.79 26.47
N GLN A 244 -19.07 0.97 25.25
CA GLN A 244 -19.07 2.28 24.60
C GLN A 244 -19.83 3.30 25.48
N HIS A 245 -19.20 4.46 25.72
CA HIS A 245 -19.70 5.57 26.55
C HIS A 245 -19.63 5.39 28.07
N ASP A 246 -19.07 4.29 28.58
CA ASP A 246 -18.82 4.15 30.01
C ASP A 246 -17.84 5.21 30.53
N ARG A 247 -18.02 5.59 31.80
CA ARG A 247 -17.14 6.53 32.51
C ARG A 247 -16.45 5.79 33.65
N ILE A 248 -15.13 5.88 33.69
CA ILE A 248 -14.32 5.32 34.77
C ILE A 248 -13.68 6.46 35.56
N SER A 249 -13.83 6.43 36.88
CA SER A 249 -12.97 7.21 37.78
C SER A 249 -11.69 6.43 38.05
N LEU A 250 -10.54 7.03 37.75
CA LEU A 250 -9.20 6.44 37.92
C LEU A 250 -8.64 6.70 39.32
#